data_AF-A0A843H1D0-F1
#
_entry.id   AF-A0A843H1D0-F1
#
_cell.length_a   1.000
_cell.length_b   1.000
_cell.length_c   1.000
_cell.angle_alpha   90.00
_cell.angle_beta   90.00
_cell.angle_gamma   90.00
#
_symmetry.space_group_name_H-M   'P 1'
#
loop_
_entity.id
_entity.type
_entity.pdbx_description
1 polymer ?
#
loop_
_entity_poly.entity_id
_entity_poly.type
_entity_poly.pdbx_seq_one_letter_code
_entity_poly.pdbx_strand_id
1 'polypeptide(L)'
;MYQNYFNSPQLTGMSGLSPTTFNSTIRQEIVKVNGENGARAFQLAPNGSALLLDESNPIVWLVQTDGAGYKTVTPYTITPYQPAPPVDLNAIEARLKKVEEKLNGKPDFISNERSADNSDMATGKKYK
;
A
#
# COMPACT_ATOMS: atom_id res chain seq x y z
N MET A 1 -9.34 3.70 -34.73
CA MET A 1 -8.21 4.41 -35.39
C MET A 1 -8.44 5.89 -35.17
N TYR A 2 -7.69 6.53 -34.28
CA TYR A 2 -7.84 7.97 -34.03
C TYR A 2 -6.72 8.71 -34.76
N GLN A 3 -7.11 9.55 -35.73
CA GLN A 3 -6.24 10.43 -36.49
C GLN A 3 -5.99 11.70 -35.67
N ASN A 4 -4.74 12.01 -35.35
CA ASN A 4 -4.34 13.28 -34.73
C ASN A 4 -4.12 14.34 -35.81
N TYR A 5 -4.93 15.39 -35.80
CA TYR A 5 -4.73 16.61 -36.58
C TYR A 5 -3.84 17.58 -35.80
N PHE A 6 -2.53 17.54 -36.04
CA PHE A 6 -1.66 18.64 -35.63
C PHE A 6 -1.40 19.55 -36.84
N ASN A 7 -2.13 20.65 -36.87
CA ASN A 7 -1.96 21.74 -37.83
C ASN A 7 -0.67 22.50 -37.46
N SER A 8 0.32 22.50 -38.37
CA SER A 8 1.56 23.27 -38.21
C SER A 8 1.54 24.47 -39.16
N PRO A 9 1.87 25.68 -38.69
CA PRO A 9 1.98 26.85 -39.56
C PRO A 9 3.15 26.66 -40.54
N GLN A 10 2.86 26.76 -41.83
CA GLN A 10 3.84 26.68 -42.90
C GLN A 10 4.75 27.90 -42.85
N LEU A 11 6.03 27.69 -42.49
CA LEU A 11 7.11 28.65 -42.77
C LEU A 11 7.60 28.41 -44.19
N THR A 12 7.20 29.31 -45.09
CA THR A 12 7.62 29.34 -46.48
C THR A 12 9.06 29.87 -46.57
N GLY A 13 9.97 29.03 -47.10
CA GLY A 13 11.11 29.52 -47.87
C GLY A 13 12.51 29.28 -47.31
N MET A 14 12.96 28.04 -47.21
CA MET A 14 14.37 27.70 -47.40
C MET A 14 14.47 26.43 -48.27
N SER A 15 14.94 26.63 -49.49
CA SER A 15 15.18 25.63 -50.52
C SER A 15 16.46 24.85 -50.25
N GLY A 16 16.39 23.52 -50.33
CA GLY A 16 17.58 22.69 -50.59
C GLY A 16 18.15 21.86 -49.44
N LEU A 17 17.33 21.21 -48.63
CA LEU A 17 17.76 20.05 -47.84
C LEU A 17 16.68 18.97 -47.92
N SER A 18 17.01 17.81 -48.47
CA SER A 18 16.14 16.62 -48.40
C SER A 18 15.84 16.33 -46.93
N PRO A 19 14.57 16.31 -46.49
CA PRO A 19 14.25 15.92 -45.13
C PRO A 19 14.54 14.42 -44.99
N THR A 20 15.65 14.08 -44.35
CA THR A 20 15.84 12.74 -43.79
C THR A 20 14.75 12.55 -42.75
N THR A 21 13.67 11.87 -43.13
CA THR A 21 12.61 11.49 -42.21
C THR A 21 13.19 10.48 -41.22
N PHE A 22 13.61 10.96 -40.05
CA PHE A 22 13.96 10.11 -38.92
C PHE A 22 12.68 9.41 -38.46
N ASN A 23 12.45 8.20 -38.94
CA ASN A 23 11.43 7.31 -38.40
C ASN A 23 11.93 6.82 -37.03
N SER A 24 11.82 7.66 -36.02
CA SER A 24 12.12 7.29 -34.65
C SER A 24 10.93 6.50 -34.12
N THR A 25 11.10 5.18 -34.03
CA THR A 25 10.24 4.35 -33.18
C THR A 25 10.38 4.88 -31.76
N ILE A 26 9.32 5.51 -31.24
CA ILE A 26 9.28 5.99 -29.85
C ILE A 26 9.36 4.74 -28.96
N ARG A 27 10.50 4.53 -28.31
CA ARG A 27 10.66 3.50 -27.29
C ARG A 27 9.90 3.91 -26.04
N GLN A 28 9.05 3.03 -25.54
CA GLN A 28 8.40 3.19 -24.25
C GLN A 28 9.33 2.65 -23.17
N GLU A 29 9.79 3.51 -22.27
CA GLU A 29 10.64 3.14 -21.15
C GLU A 29 10.16 3.80 -19.86
N ILE A 30 10.38 3.11 -18.74
CA ILE A 30 10.20 3.67 -17.40
C ILE A 30 11.44 4.51 -17.08
N VAL A 31 11.27 5.65 -16.42
CA VAL A 31 12.41 6.43 -15.94
C VAL A 31 13.07 5.68 -14.78
N LYS A 32 14.35 5.37 -14.94
CA LYS A 32 15.16 4.66 -13.94
C LYS A 32 16.12 5.61 -13.25
N VAL A 33 16.39 5.35 -11.98
CA VAL A 33 17.36 6.09 -11.17
C VAL A 33 18.19 5.16 -10.30
N ASN A 34 19.40 5.60 -9.97
CA ASN A 34 20.26 4.89 -9.06
C ASN A 34 20.14 5.47 -7.65
N GLY A 35 19.21 4.93 -6.86
CA GLY A 35 19.00 5.37 -5.48
C GLY A 35 18.34 6.74 -5.34
N GLU A 36 18.25 7.17 -4.08
CA GLU A 36 17.67 8.45 -3.67
C GLU A 36 18.36 9.65 -4.35
N ASN A 37 19.69 9.60 -4.48
CA ASN A 37 20.46 10.68 -5.10
C ASN A 37 20.06 10.90 -6.56
N GLY A 38 19.82 9.81 -7.31
CA GLY A 38 19.29 9.89 -8.67
C GLY A 38 17.89 10.50 -8.71
N ALA A 39 17.02 10.10 -7.79
CA ALA A 39 15.67 10.67 -7.66
C ALA A 39 15.69 12.17 -7.32
N ARG A 40 16.60 12.60 -6.43
CA ARG A 40 16.78 14.02 -6.08
C ARG A 40 17.33 14.85 -7.25
N ALA A 41 18.21 14.26 -8.06
CA ALA A 41 18.78 14.90 -9.24
C ALA A 41 17.80 15.00 -10.43
N PHE A 42 16.79 14.12 -10.49
CA PHE A 42 15.81 14.10 -11.57
C PHE A 42 15.10 15.44 -11.74
N GLN A 43 15.16 16.03 -12.95
CA GLN A 43 14.61 17.36 -13.21
C GLN A 43 13.11 17.29 -13.49
N LEU A 44 12.37 18.20 -12.85
CA LEU A 44 10.92 18.28 -12.95
C LEU A 44 10.51 19.75 -12.98
N ALA A 45 9.58 20.10 -13.87
CA ALA A 45 9.03 21.45 -13.95
C ALA A 45 8.09 21.74 -12.78
N PRO A 46 7.90 23.00 -12.35
CA PRO A 46 6.97 23.37 -11.27
C PRO A 46 5.59 22.74 -11.45
N ASN A 47 4.96 22.35 -10.33
CA ASN A 47 3.71 21.57 -10.28
C ASN A 47 3.78 20.19 -10.97
N GLY A 48 4.97 19.68 -11.29
CA GLY A 48 5.14 18.36 -11.86
C GLY A 48 5.10 17.23 -10.82
N SER A 49 4.81 16.02 -11.31
CA SER A 49 4.98 14.78 -10.56
C SER A 49 5.52 13.67 -11.46
N ALA A 50 6.32 12.75 -10.90
CA ALA A 50 6.84 11.58 -11.59
C ALA A 50 7.05 10.41 -10.62
N LEU A 51 6.94 9.18 -11.14
CA LEU A 51 7.36 7.96 -10.47
C LEU A 51 8.65 7.45 -11.13
N LEU A 52 9.70 7.26 -10.34
CA LEU A 52 11.00 6.82 -10.82
C LEU A 52 11.34 5.46 -10.22
N LEU A 53 11.73 4.50 -11.06
CA LEU A 53 12.10 3.16 -10.60
C LEU A 53 13.56 3.14 -10.15
N ASP A 54 13.79 2.68 -8.92
CA ASP A 54 15.15 2.46 -8.42
C ASP A 54 15.74 1.17 -9.01
N GLU A 55 16.97 1.25 -9.53
CA GLU A 55 17.67 0.08 -10.10
C GLU A 55 18.38 -0.79 -9.04
N SER A 56 18.63 -0.24 -7.85
CA SER A 56 19.37 -0.92 -6.79
C SER A 56 18.45 -1.59 -5.76
N ASN A 57 17.20 -1.11 -5.62
CA ASN A 57 16.24 -1.59 -4.62
C ASN A 57 14.83 -1.68 -5.21
N PRO A 58 13.91 -2.51 -4.67
CA PRO A 58 12.51 -2.55 -5.08
C PRO A 58 11.72 -1.34 -4.56
N ILE A 59 12.17 -0.14 -4.94
CA ILE A 59 11.65 1.15 -4.52
C ILE A 59 11.20 1.93 -5.76
N VAL A 60 10.08 2.63 -5.62
CA VAL A 60 9.67 3.68 -6.53
C VAL A 60 9.71 5.01 -5.79
N TRP A 61 10.34 5.99 -6.39
CA TRP A 61 10.42 7.35 -5.87
C TRP A 61 9.29 8.19 -6.45
N LEU A 62 8.40 8.70 -5.60
CA LEU A 62 7.49 9.77 -5.97
C LEU A 62 8.25 11.09 -5.86
N VAL A 63 8.46 11.72 -7.00
CA VAL A 63 9.09 13.04 -7.08
C VAL A 63 8.04 14.05 -7.48
N GLN A 64 7.91 15.12 -6.69
CA GLN A 64 6.95 16.19 -6.93
C GLN A 64 7.62 17.54 -6.76
N THR A 65 7.14 18.54 -7.48
CA THR A 65 7.55 19.93 -7.30
C THR A 65 6.33 20.80 -7.09
N ASP A 66 6.39 21.77 -6.19
CA ASP A 66 5.33 22.77 -6.01
C ASP A 66 5.37 23.87 -7.09
N GLY A 67 4.54 24.91 -6.93
CA GLY A 67 4.45 26.03 -7.86
C GLY A 67 5.70 26.93 -7.90
N ALA A 68 6.57 26.87 -6.89
CA ALA A 68 7.85 27.56 -6.85
C ALA A 68 9.01 26.67 -7.31
N GLY A 69 8.75 25.39 -7.60
CA GLY A 69 9.75 24.42 -8.03
C GLY A 69 10.49 23.72 -6.89
N TYR A 70 10.05 23.87 -5.64
CA TYR A 70 10.63 23.11 -4.52
C TYR A 70 10.27 21.64 -4.65
N LYS A 71 11.28 20.78 -4.57
CA LYS A 71 11.15 19.36 -4.84
C LYS A 71 11.03 18.53 -3.57
N THR A 72 10.05 17.64 -3.57
CA THR A 72 9.87 16.59 -2.56
C THR A 72 10.11 15.23 -3.21
N VAL A 73 10.83 14.36 -2.50
CA VAL A 73 11.16 13.00 -2.93
C VAL A 73 10.72 12.04 -1.83
N THR A 74 9.76 11.18 -2.13
CA THR A 74 9.17 10.23 -1.18
C THR A 74 9.37 8.80 -1.67
N PRO A 75 10.01 7.91 -0.89
CA PRO A 75 10.16 6.51 -1.24
C PRO A 75 8.88 5.71 -0.99
N TYR A 76 8.58 4.79 -1.91
CA TYR A 76 7.59 3.74 -1.73
C TYR A 76 8.20 2.38 -2.08
N THR A 77 7.98 1.38 -1.25
CA THR A 77 8.33 0.00 -1.61
C THR A 77 7.33 -0.55 -2.62
N ILE A 78 7.81 -1.25 -3.63
CA ILE A 78 6.96 -2.00 -4.56
C ILE A 78 7.09 -3.50 -4.33
N THR A 79 5.97 -4.20 -4.43
CA THR A 79 5.91 -5.65 -4.37
C THR A 79 5.16 -6.17 -5.59
N PRO A 80 5.56 -7.32 -6.16
CA PRO A 80 4.79 -7.96 -7.22
C PRO A 80 3.33 -8.14 -6.81
N TYR A 81 2.43 -7.86 -7.73
CA TYR A 81 1.01 -8.09 -7.50
C TYR A 81 0.76 -9.58 -7.24
N GLN A 82 0.07 -9.88 -6.15
CA GLN A 82 -0.41 -11.21 -5.82
C GLN A 82 -1.94 -11.15 -5.85
N PRO A 83 -2.61 -11.92 -6.72
CA PRO A 83 -4.06 -12.03 -6.70
C PRO A 83 -4.52 -12.44 -5.31
N ALA A 84 -5.58 -11.81 -4.81
CA ALA A 84 -6.19 -12.25 -3.56
C ALA A 84 -6.63 -13.72 -3.74
N PRO A 85 -6.31 -14.61 -2.78
CA PRO A 85 -6.82 -15.97 -2.83
C PRO A 85 -8.36 -15.94 -2.82
N PRO A 86 -9.03 -16.87 -3.53
CA PRO A 86 -10.47 -17.00 -3.46
C PRO A 86 -10.95 -17.09 -2.01
N VAL A 87 -11.94 -16.27 -1.66
CA VAL A 87 -12.52 -16.29 -0.31
C VAL A 87 -13.49 -17.48 -0.22
N ASP A 88 -13.15 -18.48 0.58
CA ASP A 88 -14.06 -19.56 0.93
C ASP A 88 -14.97 -19.13 2.08
N LEU A 89 -16.21 -18.74 1.74
CA LEU A 89 -17.21 -18.31 2.70
C LEU A 89 -17.57 -19.43 3.70
N ASN A 90 -17.56 -20.69 3.28
CA ASN A 90 -17.87 -21.82 4.16
C ASN A 90 -16.78 -21.99 5.23
N ALA A 91 -15.51 -21.80 4.85
CA ALA A 91 -14.41 -21.84 5.80
C ALA A 91 -14.48 -20.69 6.83
N ILE A 92 -14.95 -19.51 6.40
CA ILE A 92 -15.17 -18.37 7.31
C ILE A 92 -16.31 -18.68 8.29
N GLU A 93 -17.45 -19.17 7.80
CA GLU A 93 -18.59 -19.55 8.64
C GLU A 93 -18.23 -20.63 9.67
N ALA A 94 -17.50 -21.66 9.23
CA ALA A 94 -17.03 -22.72 10.13
C ALA A 94 -16.09 -22.19 11.23
N ARG A 95 -15.21 -21.24 10.89
CA ARG A 95 -14.33 -20.58 11.87
C ARG A 95 -15.10 -19.65 12.80
N LEU A 96 -16.08 -18.91 12.29
CA LEU A 96 -16.92 -18.01 13.07
C LEU A 96 -17.71 -18.80 14.12
N LYS A 97 -18.39 -19.86 13.71
CA LYS A 97 -19.13 -20.76 14.61
C LYS A 97 -18.26 -21.31 15.74
N LYS A 98 -17.05 -21.78 15.41
CA LYS A 98 -16.10 -22.28 16.41
C LYS A 98 -15.63 -21.19 17.40
N VAL A 99 -15.53 -19.94 16.95
CA VAL A 99 -15.19 -18.80 17.82
C VAL A 99 -16.37 -18.47 18.74
N GLU A 100 -17.59 -18.42 18.20
CA GLU A 100 -18.82 -18.18 18.97
C GLU A 100 -19.04 -19.26 20.04
N GLU A 101 -18.83 -20.54 19.71
CA GLU A 101 -18.93 -21.66 20.65
C GLU A 101 -17.92 -21.53 21.80
N LYS A 102 -16.69 -21.09 21.53
CA LYS A 102 -15.66 -20.87 22.57
C LYS A 102 -15.98 -19.68 23.47
N LEU A 103 -16.65 -18.66 22.94
CA LEU A 103 -17.04 -17.48 23.71
C LEU A 103 -18.26 -17.78 24.59
N ASN A 104 -19.27 -18.46 24.03
CA ASN A 104 -20.49 -18.82 24.76
C ASN A 104 -20.31 -20.03 25.69
N GLY A 105 -19.30 -20.87 25.44
CA GLY A 105 -19.01 -22.08 26.20
C GLY A 105 -18.20 -21.87 27.48
N LYS A 106 -17.92 -20.63 27.91
CA LYS A 106 -17.45 -20.35 29.27
C LYS A 106 -18.66 -20.07 30.16
N PRO A 107 -19.20 -21.05 30.91
CA PRO A 107 -19.88 -20.72 32.14
C PRO A 107 -18.82 -20.16 33.09
N ASP A 108 -18.99 -18.92 33.53
CA ASP A 108 -18.31 -18.42 34.70
C ASP A 108 -18.59 -19.41 35.84
N PHE A 109 -17.57 -20.19 36.22
CA PHE A 109 -17.60 -20.95 37.46
C PHE A 109 -17.52 -19.95 38.62
N ILE A 110 -18.59 -19.20 38.87
CA ILE A 110 -18.86 -18.58 40.16
C ILE A 110 -19.90 -19.46 40.85
N SER A 111 -19.46 -20.67 41.22
CA SER A 111 -20.15 -21.47 42.23
C SER A 111 -19.74 -20.94 43.60
N ASN A 112 -20.51 -19.97 44.08
CA ASN A 112 -20.92 -19.74 45.47
C ASN A 112 -20.18 -20.54 46.58
N GLU A 113 -18.99 -20.12 46.99
CA GLU A 113 -18.30 -20.62 48.21
C GLU A 113 -18.49 -19.67 49.41
N ARG A 114 -19.74 -19.45 49.86
CA ARG A 114 -20.01 -18.68 51.11
C ARG A 114 -21.07 -19.28 52.04
N SER A 115 -21.36 -20.58 51.95
CA SER A 115 -22.42 -21.19 52.77
C SER A 115 -21.98 -22.36 53.66
N ALA A 116 -20.68 -22.65 53.79
CA ALA A 116 -20.18 -23.77 54.61
C ALA A 116 -19.43 -23.37 55.89
N ASP A 117 -19.21 -22.07 56.16
CA ASP A 117 -18.37 -21.61 57.28
C ASP A 117 -19.16 -21.01 58.47
N ASN A 118 -20.36 -21.54 58.76
CA ASN A 118 -21.15 -21.04 59.90
C ASN A 118 -21.90 -22.16 60.68
N SER A 119 -21.44 -23.41 60.62
CA SER A 119 -21.94 -24.49 61.48
C SER A 119 -21.09 -24.77 62.73
N ASP A 120 -19.87 -24.22 62.82
CA ASP A 120 -18.90 -24.62 63.84
C ASP A 120 -18.89 -23.75 65.11
N MET A 121 -19.77 -22.75 65.22
CA MET A 121 -19.91 -21.94 66.45
C MET A 121 -20.89 -22.51 67.50
N ALA A 122 -21.54 -23.64 67.22
CA ALA A 122 -22.59 -24.19 68.08
C ALA A 122 -22.20 -25.53 68.74
N THR A 123 -21.04 -25.61 69.42
CA THR A 123 -20.83 -26.61 70.50
C THR A 123 -19.59 -26.31 71.35
N GLY A 124 -19.65 -25.21 72.11
CA GLY A 124 -18.73 -24.97 73.23
C GLY A 124 -19.05 -25.86 74.43
N LYS A 125 -18.48 -27.07 74.43
CA LYS A 125 -18.52 -28.05 75.53
C LYS A 125 -17.82 -27.49 76.78
N LYS A 126 -18.51 -27.57 77.93
CA LYS A 126 -17.96 -27.29 79.27
C LYS A 126 -16.74 -28.17 79.57
N TYR A 127 -15.67 -27.57 80.08
CA TYR A 127 -14.68 -28.29 80.88
C TYR A 127 -14.22 -27.44 82.08
N LYS A 128 -14.48 -28.03 83.26
CA LYS A 128 -13.99 -27.78 84.64
C LYS A 128 -13.81 -26.35 85.14
#